data_AF-A0A644XUZ2-F1
#
_entry.id   AF-A0A644XUZ2-F1
#
_cell.length_a   1.000
_cell.length_b   1.000
_cell.length_c   1.000
_cell.angle_alpha   90.00
_cell.angle_beta   90.00
_cell.angle_gamma   90.00
#
_symmetry.space_group_name_H-M   'P 1'
#
loop_
_entity.id
_entity.type
_entity.pdbx_description
1 polymer ?
#
loop_
_entity_poly.entity_id
_entity_poly.type
_entity_poly.pdbx_seq_one_letter_code
_entity_poly.pdbx_strand_id
1 'polypeptide(L)'
;MKAVLTDEDVKVYNSMEDTSLSIATLHKGDEVDLGKVTRKKNETWVEISLPNDQKGYIAGETKIFTVKRAQLTSKSADLHEAPDETSPILKTYIKGDLMTVKGVETQEAGNWFKIVEEPDLVGYLASSSVKLRVVPELTRSAAIRNLVTGGIFAVIGIVLSLLNSDPTQQNSMIYISYAVIFFGLLQMGQGAFELYKLSKQKAANTKA
;
A
#
# COMPACT_ATOMS: atom_id res chain seq x y z
N MET A 1 -4.82 -5.00 -0.78
CA MET A 1 -3.61 -4.68 0.01
C MET A 1 -2.98 -6.01 0.32
N LYS A 2 -1.71 -6.24 0.00
CA LYS A 2 -1.08 -7.54 0.25
C LYS A 2 -0.68 -7.69 1.70
N ALA A 3 -0.91 -8.87 2.27
CA ALA A 3 -0.42 -9.23 3.58
C ALA A 3 0.07 -10.68 3.62
N VAL A 4 0.98 -10.93 4.56
CA VAL A 4 1.49 -12.26 4.87
C VAL A 4 0.88 -12.72 6.17
N LEU A 5 0.42 -13.96 6.23
CA LEU A 5 -0.04 -14.56 7.48
C LEU A 5 1.11 -14.80 8.45
N THR A 6 0.90 -14.43 9.70
CA THR A 6 1.86 -14.69 10.80
C THR A 6 1.43 -15.88 11.66
N ASP A 7 0.13 -16.15 11.74
CA ASP A 7 -0.43 -17.30 12.44
C ASP A 7 -0.18 -18.61 11.66
N GLU A 8 0.00 -19.72 12.38
CA GLU A 8 0.35 -21.04 11.81
C GLU A 8 -0.71 -21.56 10.85
N ASP A 9 -1.98 -21.62 11.30
CA ASP A 9 -3.12 -22.08 10.50
C ASP A 9 -4.29 -21.11 10.67
N VAL A 10 -4.80 -20.60 9.55
CA VAL A 10 -5.96 -19.69 9.53
C VAL A 10 -7.03 -20.25 8.61
N LYS A 11 -8.22 -20.44 9.17
CA LYS A 11 -9.39 -20.87 8.40
C LYS A 11 -9.97 -19.71 7.62
N VAL A 12 -10.23 -19.97 6.34
CA VAL A 12 -10.95 -19.08 5.44
C VAL A 12 -12.38 -19.57 5.32
N TYR A 13 -13.33 -18.67 5.56
CA TYR A 13 -14.77 -18.93 5.56
C TYR A 13 -15.41 -18.39 4.29
N ASN A 14 -16.48 -19.04 3.83
CA ASN A 14 -17.23 -18.57 2.65
C ASN A 14 -18.14 -17.36 2.95
N SER A 15 -18.44 -17.11 4.23
CA SER A 15 -19.31 -16.03 4.66
C SER A 15 -18.91 -15.54 6.06
N MET A 16 -19.37 -14.34 6.41
CA MET A 16 -19.17 -13.72 7.73
C MET A 16 -20.14 -14.27 8.79
N GLU A 17 -20.41 -15.57 8.77
CA GLU A 17 -21.34 -16.21 9.70
C GLU A 17 -20.62 -17.29 10.49
N ASP A 18 -20.92 -17.37 11.78
CA ASP A 18 -20.31 -18.30 12.72
C ASP A 18 -20.57 -19.78 12.34
N THR A 19 -21.61 -20.04 11.55
CA THR A 19 -21.94 -21.37 10.99
C THR A 19 -21.37 -21.60 9.58
N SER A 20 -20.51 -20.71 9.08
CA SER A 20 -19.89 -20.81 7.77
C SER A 20 -18.94 -22.01 7.71
N LEU A 21 -19.02 -22.77 6.62
CA LEU A 21 -18.03 -23.80 6.33
C LEU A 21 -16.71 -23.14 5.91
N SER A 22 -15.62 -23.62 6.50
CA SER A 22 -14.29 -23.28 6.02
C SER A 22 -14.09 -23.85 4.61
N ILE A 23 -13.68 -22.99 3.69
CA ILE A 23 -13.43 -23.31 2.28
C ILE A 23 -11.96 -23.49 1.96
N ALA A 24 -11.07 -22.97 2.81
CA ALA A 24 -9.63 -23.12 2.68
C ALA A 24 -8.97 -22.93 4.06
N THR A 25 -7.75 -23.43 4.18
CA THR A 25 -6.83 -23.12 5.28
C THR A 25 -5.60 -22.45 4.67
N LEU A 26 -5.24 -21.30 5.21
CA LEU A 26 -4.02 -20.59 4.88
C LEU A 26 -2.99 -20.89 5.97
N HIS A 27 -1.73 -21.02 5.57
CA HIS A 27 -0.63 -21.29 6.46
C HIS A 27 0.22 -20.04 6.66
N LYS A 28 1.03 -20.06 7.72
CA LYS A 28 2.03 -19.02 7.97
C LYS A 28 2.94 -18.82 6.76
N GLY A 29 3.13 -17.55 6.39
CA GLY A 29 3.91 -17.18 5.22
C GLY A 29 3.10 -17.06 3.93
N ASP A 30 1.84 -17.52 3.90
CA ASP A 30 0.98 -17.34 2.72
C ASP A 30 0.68 -15.86 2.49
N GLU A 31 0.79 -15.46 1.22
CA GLU A 31 0.42 -14.11 0.78
C GLU A 31 -1.06 -14.07 0.39
N VAL A 32 -1.77 -13.09 0.94
CA VAL A 32 -3.18 -12.86 0.63
C VAL A 32 -3.44 -11.41 0.27
N ASP A 33 -4.35 -11.21 -0.68
CA ASP A 33 -4.89 -9.90 -1.00
C ASP A 33 -6.04 -9.58 -0.03
N LEU A 34 -5.77 -8.71 0.92
CA LEU A 34 -6.76 -8.19 1.85
C LEU A 34 -7.66 -7.16 1.16
N GLY A 35 -8.96 -7.35 1.37
CA GLY A 35 -10.05 -6.50 0.95
C GLY A 35 -10.64 -5.70 2.10
N LYS A 36 -11.98 -5.68 2.19
CA LYS A 36 -12.73 -4.86 3.14
C LYS A 36 -12.74 -5.49 4.54
N VAL A 37 -12.55 -4.66 5.56
CA VAL A 37 -12.82 -5.02 6.95
C VAL A 37 -14.27 -4.67 7.28
N THR A 38 -15.04 -5.64 7.78
CA THR A 38 -16.46 -5.48 8.14
C THR A 38 -16.70 -5.99 9.54
N ARG A 39 -17.49 -5.25 10.35
CA ARG A 39 -17.93 -5.71 11.67
C ARG A 39 -19.38 -6.19 11.58
N LYS A 40 -19.64 -7.44 11.99
CA LYS A 40 -20.98 -8.05 12.00
C LYS A 40 -21.15 -8.79 13.32
N LYS A 41 -22.28 -8.58 14.02
CA LYS A 41 -22.59 -9.23 15.31
C LYS A 41 -21.45 -9.14 16.35
N ASN A 42 -20.82 -7.97 16.46
CA ASN A 42 -19.68 -7.71 17.36
C ASN A 42 -18.35 -8.36 16.96
N GLU A 43 -18.31 -9.17 15.92
CA GLU A 43 -17.08 -9.77 15.37
C GLU A 43 -16.56 -8.97 14.18
N THR A 44 -15.24 -8.94 14.05
CA THR A 44 -14.55 -8.30 12.91
C THR A 44 -14.16 -9.36 11.91
N TRP A 45 -14.44 -9.10 10.64
CA TRP A 45 -14.15 -9.98 9.51
C TRP A 45 -13.34 -9.23 8.47
N VAL A 46 -12.35 -9.91 7.90
CA VAL A 46 -11.52 -9.36 6.82
C VAL A 46 -11.80 -10.17 5.57
N GLU A 47 -12.27 -9.51 4.51
CA GLU A 47 -12.42 -10.10 3.18
C GLU A 47 -11.03 -10.34 2.59
N ILE A 48 -10.82 -11.52 1.99
CA ILE A 48 -9.61 -11.89 1.27
C ILE A 48 -9.95 -12.43 -0.11
N SER A 49 -9.04 -12.23 -1.07
CA SER A 49 -9.12 -12.86 -2.40
C SER A 49 -8.22 -14.08 -2.45
N LEU A 50 -8.80 -15.25 -2.76
CA LEU A 50 -8.09 -16.50 -2.97
C LEU A 50 -7.51 -16.57 -4.42
N PRO A 51 -6.53 -17.45 -4.70
CA PRO A 51 -5.91 -17.57 -6.03
C PRO A 51 -6.88 -17.90 -7.18
N ASN A 52 -8.06 -18.41 -6.87
CA ASN A 52 -9.14 -18.71 -7.81
C ASN A 52 -10.12 -17.55 -8.02
N ASP A 53 -9.74 -16.33 -7.63
CA ASP A 53 -10.59 -15.12 -7.58
C ASP A 53 -11.85 -15.26 -6.70
N GLN A 54 -11.92 -16.32 -5.88
CA GLN A 54 -13.00 -16.50 -4.91
C GLN A 54 -12.76 -15.61 -3.70
N LYS A 55 -13.84 -14.99 -3.21
CA LYS A 55 -13.81 -14.23 -1.96
C LYS A 55 -13.93 -15.16 -0.77
N GLY A 56 -13.04 -14.99 0.18
CA GLY A 56 -13.09 -15.62 1.49
C GLY A 56 -13.11 -14.59 2.61
N TYR A 57 -13.39 -15.04 3.83
CA TYR A 57 -13.37 -14.21 5.01
C TYR A 57 -12.50 -14.86 6.08
N ILE A 58 -11.65 -14.06 6.72
CA ILE A 58 -10.88 -14.47 7.90
C ILE A 58 -11.31 -13.65 9.12
N ALA A 59 -11.09 -14.20 10.31
CA ALA A 59 -11.37 -13.50 11.54
C ALA A 59 -10.43 -12.28 11.70
N GLY A 60 -10.95 -11.17 12.21
CA GLY A 60 -10.19 -9.93 12.39
C GLY A 60 -9.15 -10.00 13.50
N GLU A 61 -9.15 -11.06 14.30
CA GLU A 61 -8.12 -11.36 15.31
C GLU A 61 -6.89 -12.04 14.73
N THR A 62 -6.96 -12.52 13.48
CA THR A 62 -5.82 -13.14 12.79
C THR A 62 -4.66 -12.16 12.67
N LYS A 63 -3.46 -12.60 13.08
CA LYS A 63 -2.25 -11.80 12.96
C LYS A 63 -1.74 -11.83 11.53
N ILE A 64 -1.80 -10.65 10.91
CA ILE A 64 -1.35 -10.41 9.55
C ILE A 64 -0.25 -9.35 9.54
N PHE A 65 0.75 -9.54 8.68
CA PHE A 65 1.74 -8.52 8.39
C PHE A 65 1.48 -7.93 7.02
N THR A 66 1.14 -6.64 6.95
CA THR A 66 0.99 -5.95 5.67
C THR A 66 2.32 -5.86 4.93
N VAL A 67 2.38 -6.41 3.72
CA VAL A 67 3.54 -6.26 2.84
C VAL A 67 3.66 -4.79 2.46
N LYS A 68 4.84 -4.21 2.69
CA LYS A 68 5.09 -2.79 2.43
C LYS A 68 6.40 -2.60 1.69
N ARG A 69 6.39 -1.73 0.68
CA ARG A 69 7.64 -1.18 0.15
C ARG A 69 8.18 -0.14 1.12
N ALA A 70 9.42 -0.32 1.53
CA ALA A 70 10.13 0.59 2.42
C ALA A 70 11.38 1.14 1.75
N GLN A 71 11.75 2.36 2.14
CA GLN A 71 12.98 3.02 1.74
C GLN A 71 13.92 3.11 2.94
N LEU A 72 15.20 2.76 2.73
CA LEU A 72 16.22 2.92 3.74
C LEU A 72 16.53 4.40 3.98
N THR A 73 16.40 4.84 5.23
CA THR A 73 16.73 6.22 5.65
C THR A 73 18.09 6.33 6.34
N SER A 74 18.55 5.23 6.95
CA SER A 74 19.91 5.11 7.50
C SER A 74 20.98 5.18 6.40
N LYS A 75 22.24 5.43 6.77
CA LYS A 75 23.36 5.56 5.82
C LYS A 75 23.58 4.27 5.02
N SER A 76 23.60 3.15 5.72
CA SER A 76 23.71 1.80 5.18
C SER A 76 22.98 0.82 6.09
N ALA A 77 22.65 -0.35 5.55
CA ALA A 77 22.10 -1.47 6.31
C ALA A 77 22.52 -2.78 5.65
N ASP A 78 23.03 -3.71 6.44
CA ASP A 78 23.47 -5.02 5.97
C ASP A 78 22.34 -6.03 6.11
N LEU A 79 21.97 -6.66 4.99
CA LEU A 79 20.99 -7.72 4.89
C LEU A 79 21.66 -9.05 5.22
N HIS A 80 21.18 -9.67 6.29
CA HIS A 80 21.70 -10.93 6.80
C HIS A 80 20.88 -12.12 6.30
N GLU A 81 21.51 -13.29 6.17
CA GLU A 81 20.81 -14.52 5.76
C GLU A 81 19.86 -15.04 6.84
N ALA A 82 20.21 -14.86 8.11
CA ALA A 82 19.39 -15.19 9.26
C ALA A 82 19.16 -13.95 10.13
N PRO A 83 18.15 -13.94 11.01
CA PRO A 83 17.95 -12.89 12.02
C PRO A 83 19.03 -12.92 13.13
N ASP A 84 20.30 -12.89 12.74
CA ASP A 84 21.48 -12.93 13.59
C ASP A 84 22.58 -12.04 12.98
N GLU A 85 23.19 -11.18 13.79
CA GLU A 85 24.28 -10.28 13.37
C GLU A 85 25.54 -11.03 12.95
N THR A 86 25.72 -12.27 13.42
CA THR A 86 26.86 -13.11 13.03
C THR A 86 26.65 -13.85 11.71
N SER A 87 25.41 -13.83 11.18
CA SER A 87 25.10 -14.54 9.94
C SER A 87 25.64 -13.81 8.70
N PRO A 88 25.90 -14.53 7.59
CA PRO A 88 26.47 -13.95 6.39
C PRO A 88 25.66 -12.77 5.85
N ILE A 89 26.37 -11.72 5.43
CA ILE A 89 25.77 -10.57 4.76
C ILE A 89 25.50 -10.96 3.30
N LEU A 90 24.23 -10.99 2.93
CA LEU A 90 23.77 -11.24 1.57
C LEU A 90 23.90 -10.01 0.69
N LYS A 91 23.60 -8.83 1.24
CA LYS A 91 23.55 -7.56 0.49
C LYS A 91 23.66 -6.37 1.44
N THR A 92 24.34 -5.30 1.02
CA THR A 92 24.33 -4.03 1.76
C THR A 92 23.47 -3.02 1.01
N TYR A 93 22.45 -2.49 1.69
CA TYR A 93 21.65 -1.37 1.22
C TYR A 93 22.30 -0.05 1.59
N ILE A 94 22.13 0.95 0.74
CA ILE A 94 22.51 2.34 0.98
C ILE A 94 21.29 3.23 1.14
N LYS A 95 21.49 4.40 1.73
CA LYS A 95 20.43 5.40 1.92
C LYS A 95 19.68 5.67 0.61
N GLY A 96 18.36 5.51 0.65
CA GLY A 96 17.48 5.73 -0.50
C GLY A 96 17.07 4.44 -1.23
N ASP A 97 17.70 3.31 -0.93
CA ASP A 97 17.33 2.04 -1.55
C ASP A 97 15.93 1.59 -1.15
N LEU A 98 15.26 0.94 -2.10
CA LEU A 98 13.90 0.41 -1.93
C LEU A 98 13.96 -1.10 -1.71
N MET A 99 13.15 -1.57 -0.77
CA MET A 99 13.04 -2.99 -0.42
C MET A 99 11.59 -3.33 -0.07
N THR A 100 11.25 -4.62 -0.16
CA THR A 100 9.92 -5.12 0.21
C THR A 100 10.01 -5.81 1.55
N VAL A 101 9.36 -5.24 2.56
CA VAL A 101 9.28 -5.79 3.91
C VAL A 101 8.06 -6.69 3.98
N LYS A 102 8.27 -7.99 4.25
CA LYS A 102 7.21 -9.01 4.33
C LYS A 102 6.94 -9.50 5.76
N GLY A 103 7.71 -9.08 6.74
CA GLY A 103 7.49 -9.48 8.13
C GLY A 103 8.39 -8.79 9.13
N VAL A 104 8.08 -9.00 10.41
CA VAL A 104 9.00 -8.77 11.52
C VAL A 104 9.14 -10.07 12.30
N GLU A 105 10.37 -10.48 12.55
CA GLU A 105 10.70 -11.63 13.39
C GLU A 105 11.31 -11.12 14.70
N THR A 106 10.70 -11.51 15.82
CA THR A 106 11.16 -11.11 17.15
C THR A 106 11.99 -12.24 17.74
N GLN A 107 13.24 -11.96 18.06
CA GLN A 107 14.13 -12.84 18.80
C GLN A 107 14.52 -12.21 20.15
N GLU A 108 15.15 -13.00 21.02
CA GLU A 108 15.67 -12.53 22.32
C GLU A 108 16.64 -11.34 22.16
N ALA A 109 17.40 -11.30 21.05
CA ALA A 109 18.34 -10.23 20.73
C ALA A 109 17.70 -8.97 20.10
N GLY A 110 16.42 -9.02 19.73
CA GLY A 110 15.69 -7.90 19.15
C GLY A 110 14.78 -8.24 17.97
N ASN A 111 14.19 -7.21 17.38
CA ASN A 111 13.31 -7.34 16.21
C ASN A 111 14.10 -7.25 14.91
N TRP A 112 13.74 -8.10 13.95
CA TRP A 112 14.34 -8.18 12.62
C TRP A 112 13.28 -8.00 11.54
N PHE A 113 13.54 -7.15 10.56
CA PHE A 113 12.67 -7.00 9.40
C PHE A 113 13.00 -8.07 8.36
N LYS A 114 12.02 -8.89 8.00
CA LYS A 114 12.15 -9.85 6.90
C LYS A 114 11.96 -9.13 5.56
N ILE A 115 13.02 -9.12 4.77
CA ILE A 115 13.05 -8.55 3.42
C ILE A 115 12.99 -9.68 2.41
N VAL A 116 12.16 -9.52 1.38
CA VAL A 116 12.08 -10.47 0.27
C VAL A 116 12.15 -9.69 -1.04
N GLU A 117 13.23 -9.88 -1.79
CA GLU A 117 13.41 -9.35 -3.14
C GLU A 117 13.22 -10.44 -4.20
N GLU A 118 12.68 -10.05 -5.35
CA GLU A 118 12.59 -10.92 -6.53
C GLU A 118 13.99 -11.05 -7.20
N PRO A 119 14.41 -12.26 -7.63
CA PRO A 119 13.57 -13.43 -7.77
C PRO A 119 13.55 -14.40 -6.57
N ASP A 120 14.43 -14.32 -5.57
CA ASP A 120 14.41 -15.23 -4.40
C ASP A 120 15.31 -14.80 -3.21
N LEU A 121 15.70 -13.52 -3.11
CA LEU A 121 16.58 -13.09 -2.02
C LEU A 121 15.76 -12.79 -0.77
N VAL A 122 15.74 -13.74 0.17
CA VAL A 122 15.18 -13.56 1.51
C VAL A 122 16.31 -13.22 2.47
N GLY A 123 16.15 -12.16 3.25
CA GLY A 123 17.10 -11.82 4.30
C GLY A 123 16.47 -10.99 5.41
N TYR A 124 17.28 -10.67 6.41
CA TYR A 124 16.85 -10.04 7.64
C TYR A 124 17.66 -8.77 7.92
N LEU A 125 16.98 -7.71 8.34
CA LEU A 125 17.58 -6.45 8.77
C LEU A 125 17.31 -6.18 10.24
N ALA A 126 18.35 -5.93 11.03
CA ALA A 126 18.19 -5.59 12.44
C ALA A 126 17.42 -4.27 12.61
N SER A 127 16.29 -4.30 13.32
CA SER A 127 15.47 -3.09 13.55
C SER A 127 16.17 -2.06 14.45
N SER A 128 17.20 -2.46 15.21
CA SER A 128 17.99 -1.60 16.09
C SER A 128 18.87 -0.61 15.31
N SER A 129 19.40 -1.03 14.16
CA SER A 129 20.35 -0.24 13.36
C SER A 129 19.71 0.47 12.15
N VAL A 130 18.46 0.13 11.81
CA VAL A 130 17.82 0.54 10.56
C VAL A 130 16.57 1.39 10.78
N LYS A 131 16.52 2.56 10.11
CA LYS A 131 15.31 3.38 9.99
C LYS A 131 14.70 3.22 8.60
N LEU A 132 13.50 2.66 8.54
CA LEU A 132 12.74 2.45 7.31
C LEU A 132 11.60 3.47 7.18
N ARG A 133 11.43 4.02 5.98
CA ARG A 133 10.28 4.85 5.63
C ARG A 133 9.37 4.07 4.69
N VAL A 134 8.11 3.89 5.07
CA VAL A 134 7.11 3.26 4.18
C VAL A 134 6.88 4.17 2.98
N VAL A 135 7.08 3.62 1.78
CA VAL A 135 6.78 4.30 0.52
C VAL A 135 5.38 3.86 0.10
N PRO A 136 4.42 4.80 -0.04
CA PRO A 136 3.08 4.46 -0.52
C PRO A 136 3.16 3.82 -1.89
N GLU A 137 2.42 2.73 -2.10
CA GLU A 137 2.27 2.16 -3.43
C GLU A 137 1.48 3.12 -4.30
N LEU A 138 2.07 3.50 -5.43
CA LEU A 138 1.35 4.16 -6.51
C LEU A 138 0.29 3.18 -7.00
N THR A 139 -0.99 3.52 -6.87
CA THR A 139 -2.08 2.68 -7.39
C THR A 139 -2.77 3.39 -8.54
N ARG A 140 -3.15 2.63 -9.57
CA ARG A 140 -3.90 3.17 -10.71
C ARG A 140 -5.23 3.80 -10.24
N SER A 141 -5.86 3.18 -9.23
CA SER A 141 -7.11 3.68 -8.65
C SER A 141 -6.93 5.04 -7.97
N ALA A 142 -5.84 5.26 -7.24
CA ALA A 142 -5.57 6.58 -6.63
C ALA A 142 -5.30 7.64 -7.70
N ALA A 143 -4.49 7.29 -8.70
CA ALA A 143 -4.16 8.21 -9.80
C ALA A 143 -5.40 8.61 -10.61
N ILE A 144 -6.29 7.67 -10.93
CA ILE A 144 -7.57 7.95 -11.60
C ILE A 144 -8.47 8.81 -10.72
N ARG A 145 -8.55 8.51 -9.41
CA ARG A 145 -9.36 9.30 -8.48
C ARG A 145 -8.90 10.76 -8.45
N ASN A 146 -7.59 11.00 -8.41
CA ASN A 146 -7.01 12.35 -8.44
C ASN A 146 -7.33 13.08 -9.75
N LEU A 147 -7.27 12.38 -10.89
CA LEU A 147 -7.63 12.93 -12.20
C LEU A 147 -9.11 13.31 -12.27
N VAL A 148 -10.01 12.42 -11.83
CA VAL A 148 -11.46 12.67 -11.84
C VAL A 148 -11.85 13.79 -10.88
N THR A 149 -11.33 13.75 -9.65
CA THR A 149 -11.64 14.75 -8.62
C THR A 149 -11.12 16.13 -9.05
N GLY A 150 -9.91 16.20 -9.60
CA GLY A 150 -9.36 17.43 -10.14
C GLY A 150 -10.17 17.98 -11.32
N GLY A 151 -10.64 17.10 -12.21
CA GLY A 151 -11.52 17.48 -13.31
C GLY A 151 -12.85 18.07 -12.83
N ILE A 152 -13.46 17.49 -11.79
CA ILE A 152 -14.69 18.00 -11.18
C ILE A 152 -14.45 19.40 -10.61
N PHE A 153 -13.39 19.61 -9.83
CA PHE A 153 -13.06 20.93 -9.28
C PHE A 153 -12.79 21.96 -10.38
N ALA A 154 -12.07 21.59 -11.44
CA ALA A 154 -11.84 22.49 -12.57
C ALA A 154 -13.15 22.92 -13.24
N VAL A 155 -14.08 21.99 -13.49
CA VAL A 155 -15.39 22.30 -14.09
C VAL A 155 -16.21 23.19 -13.16
N ILE A 156 -16.29 22.88 -11.86
CA ILE A 156 -17.02 23.69 -10.88
C ILE A 156 -16.46 25.12 -10.85
N GLY A 157 -15.13 25.25 -10.78
CA GLY A 157 -14.47 26.55 -10.75
C GLY A 157 -14.70 27.35 -12.03
N ILE A 158 -14.73 26.71 -13.21
CA ILE A 158 -15.07 27.36 -14.49
C ILE A 158 -16.52 27.87 -14.46
N VAL A 159 -17.47 27.04 -14.03
CA VAL A 159 -18.88 27.43 -13.92
C VAL A 159 -19.05 28.61 -12.95
N LEU A 160 -18.41 28.55 -11.77
CA LEU A 160 -18.45 29.65 -10.81
C LEU A 160 -17.83 30.93 -11.38
N SER A 161 -16.73 30.82 -12.12
CA SER A 161 -16.10 31.98 -12.77
C SER A 161 -17.03 32.63 -13.79
N LEU A 162 -17.70 31.82 -14.63
CA LEU A 162 -18.66 32.33 -15.63
C LEU A 162 -19.88 32.99 -14.99
N LEU A 163 -20.42 32.40 -13.92
CA LEU A 163 -21.58 32.94 -13.21
C LEU A 163 -21.27 34.25 -12.46
N ASN A 164 -20.01 34.46 -12.08
CA ASN A 164 -19.57 35.65 -11.33
C ASN A 164 -18.74 36.62 -12.19
N SER A 165 -18.85 36.55 -13.51
CA SER A 165 -18.04 37.31 -14.46
C SER A 165 -18.48 38.77 -14.67
N ASP A 166 -19.49 39.26 -13.94
CA ASP A 166 -20.01 40.62 -14.09
C ASP A 166 -18.93 41.66 -13.68
N PRO A 167 -18.42 42.47 -14.63
CA PRO A 167 -17.33 43.40 -14.38
C PRO A 167 -17.75 44.61 -13.52
N THR A 168 -19.04 44.78 -13.25
CA THR A 168 -19.57 45.92 -12.47
C THR A 168 -19.58 45.68 -10.96
N GLN A 169 -19.42 44.43 -10.52
CA GLN A 169 -19.28 44.10 -9.10
C GLN A 169 -17.86 43.61 -8.83
N GLN A 170 -17.16 44.26 -7.89
CA GLN A 170 -15.87 43.81 -7.38
C GLN A 170 -16.10 42.56 -6.51
N ASN A 171 -16.32 41.42 -7.17
CA ASN A 171 -16.83 40.22 -6.53
C ASN A 171 -15.68 39.32 -6.08
N SER A 172 -15.41 39.27 -4.78
CA SER A 172 -14.35 38.46 -4.15
C SER A 172 -14.45 36.96 -4.49
N MET A 173 -15.63 36.51 -4.93
CA MET A 173 -15.92 35.16 -5.45
C MET A 173 -15.10 34.77 -6.70
N ILE A 174 -14.65 35.71 -7.53
CA ILE A 174 -13.92 35.37 -8.76
C ILE A 174 -12.52 34.80 -8.44
N TYR A 175 -11.87 35.30 -7.39
CA TYR A 175 -10.58 34.78 -6.93
C TYR A 175 -10.71 33.38 -6.34
N ILE A 176 -11.81 33.09 -5.64
CA ILE A 176 -12.12 31.74 -5.14
C ILE A 176 -12.31 30.78 -6.32
N SER A 177 -13.00 31.23 -7.37
CA SER A 177 -13.21 30.42 -8.59
C SER A 177 -11.87 30.06 -9.26
N TYR A 178 -10.94 31.01 -9.40
CA TYR A 178 -9.60 30.73 -9.91
C TYR A 178 -8.79 29.81 -9.01
N ALA A 179 -8.87 29.97 -7.69
CA ALA A 179 -8.20 29.08 -6.75
C ALA A 179 -8.70 27.63 -6.88
N VAL A 180 -10.02 27.44 -7.05
CA VAL A 180 -10.64 26.12 -7.26
C VAL A 180 -10.22 25.51 -8.60
N ILE A 181 -10.16 26.30 -9.68
CA ILE A 181 -9.65 25.84 -10.98
C ILE A 181 -8.20 25.39 -10.85
N PHE A 182 -7.35 26.22 -10.24
CA PHE A 182 -5.93 25.93 -10.06
C PHE A 182 -5.72 24.66 -9.24
N PHE A 183 -6.44 24.51 -8.13
CA PHE A 183 -6.40 23.30 -7.32
C PHE A 183 -6.83 22.05 -8.09
N GLY A 184 -7.90 22.15 -8.90
CA GLY A 184 -8.35 21.06 -9.76
C GLY A 184 -7.29 20.64 -10.77
N LEU A 185 -6.65 21.61 -11.45
CA LEU A 185 -5.56 21.34 -12.38
C LEU A 185 -4.33 20.71 -11.71
N LEU A 186 -3.96 21.16 -10.51
CA LEU A 186 -2.88 20.54 -9.73
C LEU A 186 -3.16 19.07 -9.42
N GLN A 187 -4.39 18.75 -8.99
CA GLN A 187 -4.79 17.35 -8.73
C GLN A 187 -4.77 16.50 -9.99
N MET A 188 -5.20 17.05 -11.13
CA MET A 188 -5.10 16.37 -12.42
C MET A 188 -3.65 16.11 -12.82
N GLY A 189 -2.76 17.10 -12.62
CA GLY A 189 -1.33 16.97 -12.89
C GLY A 189 -0.67 15.88 -12.06
N GLN A 190 -1.00 15.80 -10.76
CA GLN A 190 -0.55 14.72 -9.88
C GLN A 190 -1.05 13.35 -10.38
N GLY A 191 -2.34 13.21 -10.67
CA GLY A 191 -2.90 11.96 -11.18
C GLY A 191 -2.28 11.50 -12.50
N ALA A 192 -2.06 12.44 -13.44
CA ALA A 192 -1.40 12.15 -14.72
C ALA A 192 0.06 11.69 -14.54
N PHE A 193 0.81 12.35 -13.64
CA PHE A 193 2.17 11.98 -13.33
C PHE A 193 2.27 10.59 -12.67
N GLU A 194 1.34 10.26 -11.78
CA GLU A 194 1.25 8.92 -11.17
C GLU A 194 0.94 7.84 -12.23
N LEU A 195 0.02 8.10 -13.15
CA LEU A 195 -0.27 7.20 -14.28
C LEU A 195 0.94 6.99 -15.19
N TYR A 196 1.69 8.06 -15.47
CA TYR A 196 2.92 7.99 -16.26
C TYR A 196 4.00 7.17 -15.56
N LYS A 197 4.19 7.33 -14.25
CA LYS A 197 5.12 6.49 -13.48
C LYS A 197 4.71 5.01 -13.49
N LEU A 198 3.41 4.74 -13.36
CA LEU A 198 2.88 3.38 -13.38
C LEU A 198 3.05 2.71 -14.74
N SER A 199 2.81 3.43 -15.85
CA SER A 199 3.03 2.88 -17.19
C SER A 199 4.51 2.59 -17.43
N LYS A 200 5.41 3.45 -16.97
CA LYS A 200 6.86 3.23 -17.05
C LYS A 200 7.32 2.03 -16.22
N GLN A 201 6.79 1.84 -15.01
CA GLN A 201 7.08 0.67 -14.17
C GLN A 201 6.59 -0.63 -14.82
N LYS A 202 5.37 -0.65 -15.37
CA LYS A 202 4.87 -1.82 -16.11
C LYS A 202 5.71 -2.15 -17.33
N ALA A 203 6.13 -1.14 -18.10
CA ALA A 203 6.98 -1.33 -19.27
C ALA A 203 8.38 -1.84 -18.91
N ALA A 204 8.91 -1.49 -17.74
CA ALA A 204 10.18 -2.03 -17.23
C ALA A 204 10.03 -3.51 -16.82
N ASN A 205 8.96 -3.86 -16.11
CA ASN A 205 8.70 -5.25 -15.69
C ASN A 205 8.30 -6.18 -16.84
N THR A 206 7.81 -5.67 -17.98
CA THR A 206 7.49 -6.50 -19.16
C THR A 206 8.73 -6.79 -20.04
N LYS A 207 9.85 -6.13 -19.76
CA LYS A 207 11.12 -6.28 -20.49
C LYS A 207 12.19 -7.05 -19.71
N ALA A 208 11.91 -7.40 -18.46
CA ALA A 208 12.71 -8.31 -17.64
C ALA A 208 12.10 -9.70 -17.72
#